data_AF-A0A1C6B5K5-F1
#
_entry.id   AF-A0A1C6B5K5-F1
#
_cell.length_a   1.000
_cell.length_b   1.000
_cell.length_c   1.000
_cell.angle_alpha   90.00
_cell.angle_beta   90.00
_cell.angle_gamma   90.00
#
_symmetry.space_group_name_H-M   'P 1'
#
loop_
_entity.id
_entity.type
_entity.pdbx_description
1 polymer ?
#
loop_
_entity_poly.entity_id
_entity_poly.type
_entity_poly.pdbx_seq_one_letter_code
_entity_poly.pdbx_strand_id
1 'polypeptide(L)'
;MNLMEITKGYEPKQNEQTEQMKSLPDTTDKWKRLAKEQAASLELVTEERDELQVRNQKMNEFIQKFQERTHKLKMEKQNLFFENHEMQDEIRKLNDEIHRLTTELSETQKLNRSLQQSNDDLRNRNGLKSRSEQEQLEEEIKDVRDQNSKLQIQVNKSSVEAVDEAQKKQKEAKKKARTIEYQFNKAQEEVKTVKKKTDCEIKKLKNEAKEKETFWMIAYIILVLLTVIKNTVFQKDLFACITVPLRFWYRYIEWLIHPSELNILGEREYFSAGWSWFLRIMAILIFLGLGISGEIFVLRKIEQYRKAWDKYSIWILLISVTSIAVTGDVVRKYIPINLILLLGIINIVTMEIRIYYHDTNELY
;
A
#
# COMPACT_ATOMS: atom_id res chain seq x y z
N MET A 1 -105.61 -50.43 -3.75
CA MET A 1 -104.97 -51.39 -2.84
C MET A 1 -103.67 -51.82 -3.52
N ASN A 2 -102.44 -51.50 -3.11
CA ASN A 2 -101.88 -51.14 -1.80
C ASN A 2 -100.81 -50.06 -1.94
N LEU A 3 -100.83 -49.10 -1.00
CA LEU A 3 -99.74 -48.18 -0.68
C LEU A 3 -99.03 -48.73 0.56
N MET A 4 -97.98 -49.52 0.40
CA MET A 4 -97.02 -49.82 1.46
C MET A 4 -95.86 -50.62 0.88
N GLU A 5 -94.82 -49.92 0.43
CA GLU A 5 -93.42 -50.28 0.61
C GLU A 5 -92.56 -49.19 -0.03
N ILE A 6 -91.36 -48.96 0.53
CA ILE A 6 -90.38 -47.92 0.20
C ILE A 6 -90.48 -46.64 1.05
N THR A 7 -90.27 -46.81 2.36
CA THR A 7 -89.52 -45.85 3.18
C THR A 7 -88.66 -46.63 4.16
N LYS A 8 -87.45 -47.00 3.73
CA LYS A 8 -86.35 -47.35 4.63
C LYS A 8 -85.06 -46.74 4.09
N GLY A 9 -84.49 -45.84 4.89
CA GLY A 9 -83.09 -45.45 4.82
C GLY A 9 -82.77 -44.28 3.90
N TYR A 10 -82.91 -43.05 4.41
CA TYR A 10 -82.00 -41.98 4.01
C TYR A 10 -81.70 -41.10 5.23
N GLU A 11 -80.56 -41.35 5.86
CA GLU A 11 -79.94 -40.39 6.79
C GLU A 11 -79.42 -39.20 5.97
N PRO A 12 -79.65 -37.94 6.39
CA PRO A 12 -78.99 -36.81 5.75
C PRO A 12 -77.51 -36.81 6.13
N LYS A 13 -76.64 -36.92 5.12
CA LYS A 13 -75.19 -36.72 5.25
C LYS A 13 -74.89 -35.33 5.83
N GLN A 14 -74.59 -35.26 7.12
CA GLN A 14 -73.69 -34.23 7.65
C GLN A 14 -72.26 -34.59 7.21
N ASN A 15 -71.64 -33.77 6.36
CA ASN A 15 -70.18 -33.44 6.34
C ASN A 15 -69.68 -33.09 4.93
N GLU A 16 -69.93 -31.86 4.50
CA GLU A 16 -69.05 -31.25 3.48
C GLU A 16 -68.96 -29.74 3.69
N GLN A 17 -70.06 -29.09 4.13
CA GLN A 17 -70.02 -27.69 4.57
C GLN A 17 -69.30 -27.50 5.93
N THR A 18 -69.33 -28.49 6.84
CA THR A 18 -68.66 -28.41 8.15
C THR A 18 -67.13 -28.54 8.07
N GLU A 19 -66.60 -29.22 7.04
CA GLU A 19 -65.14 -29.34 6.84
C GLU A 19 -64.56 -28.09 6.16
N GLN A 20 -65.29 -27.45 5.24
CA GLN A 20 -64.86 -26.16 4.66
C GLN A 20 -64.90 -25.00 5.67
N MET A 21 -65.84 -25.00 6.63
CA MET A 21 -65.85 -24.01 7.72
C MET A 21 -64.74 -24.22 8.75
N LYS A 22 -64.15 -25.42 8.85
CA LYS A 22 -63.05 -25.72 9.79
C LYS A 22 -61.66 -25.31 9.29
N SER A 23 -61.47 -25.11 7.97
CA SER A 23 -60.18 -24.70 7.36
C SER A 23 -60.06 -23.19 7.08
N LEU A 24 -61.17 -22.45 7.15
CA LEU A 24 -61.19 -20.98 7.04
C LEU A 24 -60.44 -20.24 8.18
N PRO A 25 -60.51 -20.70 9.46
CA PRO A 25 -59.74 -20.09 10.55
C PRO A 25 -58.23 -20.26 10.34
N ASP A 26 -57.79 -21.44 9.90
CA ASP A 26 -56.38 -21.80 9.70
C ASP A 26 -55.71 -20.96 8.59
N THR A 27 -56.45 -20.68 7.52
CA THR A 27 -55.98 -19.77 6.46
C THR A 27 -55.89 -18.31 6.94
N THR A 28 -56.87 -17.84 7.73
CA THR A 28 -56.87 -16.48 8.30
C THR A 28 -55.71 -16.27 9.28
N ASP A 29 -55.44 -17.25 10.15
CA ASP A 29 -54.34 -17.20 11.11
C ASP A 29 -52.97 -17.26 10.43
N LYS A 30 -52.85 -18.01 9.33
CA LYS A 30 -51.64 -18.04 8.50
C LYS A 30 -51.34 -16.69 7.83
N TRP A 31 -52.35 -16.01 7.29
CA TRP A 31 -52.20 -14.66 6.73
C TRP A 31 -51.81 -13.63 7.79
N LYS A 32 -52.41 -13.74 8.99
CA LYS A 32 -52.10 -12.87 10.13
C LYS A 32 -50.65 -13.05 10.61
N ARG A 33 -50.15 -14.29 10.61
CA ARG A 33 -48.75 -14.60 10.91
C ARG A 33 -47.79 -14.06 9.85
N LEU A 34 -48.09 -14.25 8.57
CA LEU A 34 -47.27 -13.72 7.47
C LEU A 34 -47.23 -12.19 7.48
N ALA A 35 -48.36 -11.52 7.74
CA ALA A 35 -48.39 -10.06 7.87
C ALA A 35 -47.52 -9.56 9.05
N LYS A 36 -47.51 -10.30 10.17
CA LYS A 36 -46.66 -9.98 11.32
C LYS A 36 -45.17 -10.22 11.03
N GLU A 37 -44.83 -11.31 10.35
CA GLU A 37 -43.45 -11.61 9.93
C GLU A 37 -42.96 -10.58 8.89
N GLN A 38 -43.83 -10.14 7.97
CA GLN A 38 -43.52 -9.09 7.00
C GLN A 38 -43.33 -7.73 7.67
N ALA A 39 -44.16 -7.39 8.66
CA ALA A 39 -43.99 -6.16 9.45
C ALA A 39 -42.67 -6.16 10.24
N ALA A 40 -42.33 -7.28 10.89
CA ALA A 40 -41.06 -7.41 11.62
C ALA A 40 -39.84 -7.35 10.69
N SER A 41 -39.93 -7.96 9.50
CA SER A 41 -38.87 -7.86 8.48
C SER A 41 -38.71 -6.44 7.95
N LEU A 42 -39.81 -5.69 7.79
CA LEU A 42 -39.76 -4.31 7.33
C LEU A 42 -39.12 -3.40 8.37
N GLU A 43 -39.47 -3.59 9.65
CA GLU A 43 -38.89 -2.87 10.79
C GLU A 43 -37.37 -3.09 10.90
N LEU A 44 -36.92 -4.35 10.76
CA LEU A 44 -35.50 -4.68 10.76
C LEU A 44 -34.75 -4.05 9.58
N VAL A 45 -35.32 -4.09 8.37
CA VAL A 45 -34.72 -3.45 7.19
C VAL A 45 -34.66 -1.93 7.36
N THR A 46 -35.64 -1.31 8.01
CA THR A 46 -35.59 0.13 8.31
C THR A 46 -34.49 0.48 9.31
N GLU A 47 -34.31 -0.34 10.36
CA GLU A 47 -33.25 -0.14 11.34
C GLU A 47 -31.85 -0.30 10.71
N GLU A 48 -31.63 -1.36 9.91
CA GLU A 48 -30.38 -1.55 9.16
C GLU A 48 -30.09 -0.38 8.22
N ARG A 49 -31.12 0.15 7.55
CA ARG A 49 -30.98 1.31 6.66
C ARG A 49 -30.58 2.56 7.43
N ASP A 50 -31.17 2.80 8.60
CA ASP A 50 -30.85 3.95 9.45
C ASP A 50 -29.43 3.84 10.02
N GLU A 51 -28.99 2.64 10.44
CA GLU A 51 -27.61 2.40 10.87
C GLU A 51 -26.59 2.63 9.73
N LEU A 52 -26.89 2.14 8.52
CA LEU A 52 -26.06 2.38 7.35
C LEU A 52 -26.00 3.85 6.99
N GLN A 53 -27.10 4.59 7.15
CA GLN A 53 -27.14 6.03 6.92
C GLN A 53 -26.23 6.79 7.90
N VAL A 54 -26.28 6.46 9.18
CA VAL A 54 -25.38 7.04 10.20
C VAL A 54 -23.91 6.70 9.90
N ARG A 55 -23.63 5.46 9.48
CA ARG A 55 -22.26 5.04 9.09
C ARG A 55 -21.74 5.80 7.87
N ASN A 56 -22.59 6.00 6.86
CA ASN A 56 -22.25 6.77 5.67
C ASN A 56 -22.00 8.25 6.00
N GLN A 57 -22.81 8.85 6.87
CA GLN A 57 -22.58 10.21 7.34
C GLN A 57 -21.22 10.33 8.05
N LYS A 58 -20.89 9.39 8.94
CA LYS A 58 -19.60 9.36 9.65
C LYS A 58 -18.42 9.17 8.69
N MET A 59 -18.59 8.37 7.64
CA MET A 59 -17.57 8.21 6.59
C MET A 59 -17.35 9.52 5.83
N ASN A 60 -18.42 10.23 5.48
CA ASN A 60 -18.32 11.52 4.80
C ASN A 60 -17.60 12.57 5.66
N GLU A 61 -17.92 12.65 6.95
CA GLU A 61 -17.20 13.52 7.89
C GLU A 61 -15.70 13.18 7.99
N PHE A 62 -15.36 11.88 7.97
CA PHE A 62 -13.97 11.45 7.98
C PHE A 62 -13.24 11.85 6.69
N ILE A 63 -13.87 11.65 5.52
CA ILE A 63 -13.31 12.06 4.23
C ILE A 63 -13.08 13.57 4.20
N GLN A 64 -14.06 14.36 4.68
CA GLN A 64 -13.93 15.82 4.74
C GLN A 64 -12.77 16.26 5.63
N LYS A 65 -12.65 15.69 6.84
CA LYS A 65 -11.51 15.97 7.75
C LYS A 65 -10.18 15.58 7.13
N PHE A 66 -10.13 14.48 6.38
CA PHE A 66 -8.93 14.06 5.68
C PHE A 66 -8.55 15.06 4.58
N GLN A 67 -9.52 15.49 3.77
CA GLN A 67 -9.32 16.50 2.73
C GLN A 67 -8.84 17.83 3.31
N GLU A 68 -9.44 18.30 4.41
CA GLU A 68 -9.03 19.53 5.09
C GLU A 68 -7.57 19.46 5.57
N ARG A 69 -7.17 18.34 6.17
CA ARG A 69 -5.76 18.11 6.58
C ARG A 69 -4.82 18.08 5.39
N THR A 70 -5.20 17.45 4.28
CA THR A 70 -4.42 17.46 3.05
C THR A 70 -4.25 18.88 2.50
N HIS A 71 -5.31 19.69 2.49
CA HIS A 71 -5.23 21.09 2.06
C HIS A 71 -4.34 21.93 2.99
N LYS A 72 -4.48 21.77 4.31
CA LYS A 72 -3.63 22.46 5.28
C LYS A 72 -2.15 22.13 5.09
N LEU A 73 -1.80 20.86 4.95
CA LEU A 73 -0.43 20.42 4.67
C LEU A 73 0.11 20.98 3.35
N LYS A 74 -0.75 21.10 2.32
CA LYS A 74 -0.37 21.71 1.04
C LYS A 74 -0.03 23.20 1.20
N MET A 75 -0.80 23.93 2.00
CA MET A 75 -0.54 25.34 2.30
C MET A 75 0.74 25.52 3.13
N GLU A 76 0.94 24.70 4.17
CA GLU A 76 2.17 24.72 4.98
C GLU A 76 3.41 24.43 4.13
N LYS A 77 3.36 23.44 3.24
CA LYS A 77 4.44 23.15 2.29
C LYS A 77 4.75 24.36 1.39
N GLN A 78 3.72 25.05 0.91
CA GLN A 78 3.89 26.21 0.05
C GLN A 78 4.51 27.39 0.82
N ASN A 79 4.09 27.63 2.06
CA ASN A 79 4.69 28.65 2.92
C ASN A 79 6.17 28.36 3.20
N LEU A 80 6.52 27.10 3.53
CA LEU A 80 7.92 26.70 3.74
C LEU A 80 8.77 26.87 2.47
N PHE A 81 8.18 26.75 1.29
CA PHE A 81 8.89 27.01 0.04
C PHE A 81 9.22 28.50 -0.12
N PHE A 82 8.29 29.39 0.21
CA PHE A 82 8.54 30.83 0.21
C PHE A 82 9.57 31.25 1.25
N GLU A 83 9.46 30.75 2.48
CA GLU A 83 10.42 31.05 3.55
C GLU A 83 11.83 30.56 3.19
N ASN A 84 11.97 29.36 2.61
CA ASN A 84 13.27 28.90 2.11
C ASN A 84 13.83 29.78 1.00
N HIS A 85 12.97 30.29 0.11
CA HIS A 85 13.42 31.17 -0.96
C HIS A 85 13.92 32.52 -0.39
N GLU A 86 13.21 33.08 0.59
CA GLU A 86 13.63 34.31 1.28
C GLU A 86 14.96 34.10 2.02
N MET A 87 15.11 33.00 2.75
CA MET A 87 16.38 32.65 3.40
C MET A 87 17.53 32.48 2.40
N GLN A 88 17.28 31.92 1.22
CA GLN A 88 18.30 31.81 0.16
C GLN A 88 18.74 33.19 -0.34
N ASP A 89 17.80 34.14 -0.49
CA ASP A 89 18.12 35.50 -0.88
C ASP A 89 18.92 36.25 0.20
N GLU A 90 18.62 36.04 1.48
CA GLU A 90 19.42 36.57 2.59
C GLU A 90 20.83 35.99 2.60
N ILE A 91 20.98 34.67 2.41
CA ILE A 91 22.29 34.01 2.31
C ILE A 91 23.10 34.60 1.14
N ARG A 92 22.45 34.86 0.00
CA ARG A 92 23.11 35.48 -1.16
C ARG A 92 23.65 36.87 -0.83
N LYS A 93 22.82 37.73 -0.21
CA LYS A 93 23.23 39.08 0.22
C LYS A 93 24.40 39.04 1.20
N LEU A 94 24.34 38.16 2.20
CA LEU A 94 25.42 38.00 3.18
C LEU A 94 26.71 37.52 2.51
N ASN A 95 26.61 36.62 1.53
CA ASN A 95 27.77 36.13 0.80
C ASN A 95 28.43 37.24 -0.04
N ASP A 96 27.63 38.09 -0.70
CA ASP A 96 28.12 39.27 -1.42
C ASP A 96 28.83 40.25 -0.47
N GLU A 97 28.30 40.45 0.73
CA GLU A 97 28.93 41.30 1.75
C GLU A 97 30.24 40.72 2.29
N ILE A 98 30.31 39.40 2.52
CA ILE A 98 31.56 38.72 2.89
C ILE A 98 32.62 38.91 1.80
N HIS A 99 32.25 38.80 0.52
CA HIS A 99 33.17 39.04 -0.59
C HIS A 99 33.68 40.50 -0.62
N ARG A 100 32.80 41.48 -0.38
CA ARG A 100 33.20 42.90 -0.28
C ARG A 100 34.21 43.10 0.85
N LEU A 101 33.88 42.63 2.06
CA LEU A 101 34.75 42.76 3.23
C LEU A 101 36.09 42.02 3.04
N THR A 102 36.09 40.88 2.35
CA THR A 102 37.32 40.15 2.03
C THR A 102 38.22 40.97 1.09
N THR A 103 37.63 41.66 0.11
CA THR A 103 38.35 42.54 -0.81
C THR A 103 38.94 43.74 -0.06
N GLU A 104 38.14 44.44 0.76
CA GLU A 104 38.60 45.56 1.58
C GLU A 104 39.75 45.14 2.51
N LEU A 105 39.65 43.96 3.13
CA LEU A 105 40.72 43.42 3.99
C LEU A 105 42.01 43.18 3.18
N SER A 106 41.91 42.66 1.95
CA SER A 106 43.05 42.44 1.07
C SER A 106 43.73 43.76 0.68
N GLU A 107 42.95 44.79 0.36
CA GLU A 107 43.47 46.13 0.08
C GLU A 107 44.17 46.74 1.29
N THR A 108 43.57 46.62 2.46
CA THR A 108 44.16 47.10 3.72
C THR A 108 45.47 46.38 4.02
N GLN A 109 45.55 45.06 3.77
CA GLN A 109 46.79 44.29 3.92
C GLN A 109 47.88 44.73 2.94
N LYS A 110 47.53 45.03 1.67
CA LYS A 110 48.49 45.57 0.69
C LYS A 110 49.02 46.94 1.11
N LEU A 111 48.14 47.82 1.59
CA LEU A 111 48.53 49.14 2.10
C LEU A 111 49.49 49.00 3.28
N ASN A 112 49.20 48.09 4.21
CA ASN A 112 50.05 47.85 5.36
C ASN A 112 51.46 47.34 4.96
N ARG A 113 51.54 46.43 3.97
CA ARG A 113 52.85 46.01 3.41
C ARG A 113 53.60 47.16 2.76
N SER A 114 52.92 48.01 2.01
CA SER A 114 53.54 49.18 1.36
C SER A 114 54.07 50.18 2.39
N LEU A 115 53.31 50.44 3.46
CA LEU A 115 53.76 51.26 4.58
C LEU A 115 54.98 50.65 5.28
N GLN A 116 54.99 49.34 5.48
CA GLN A 116 56.12 48.66 6.10
C GLN A 116 57.38 48.73 5.24
N GLN A 117 57.26 48.51 3.93
CA GLN A 117 58.37 48.69 2.99
C GLN A 117 58.88 50.13 2.95
N SER A 118 57.97 51.12 2.96
CA SER A 118 58.36 52.53 3.02
C SER A 118 59.09 52.89 4.33
N ASN A 119 58.67 52.31 5.45
CA ASN A 119 59.38 52.47 6.73
C ASN A 119 60.77 51.85 6.70
N ASP A 120 60.92 50.66 6.10
CA ASP A 120 62.22 50.00 5.96
C ASP A 120 63.17 50.78 5.03
N ASP A 121 62.65 51.37 3.94
CA ASP A 121 63.41 52.22 3.02
C ASP A 121 63.87 53.53 3.69
N LEU A 122 63.00 54.15 4.49
CA LEU A 122 63.35 55.33 5.30
C LEU A 122 64.44 55.00 6.33
N ARG A 123 64.36 53.83 6.98
CA ARG A 123 65.37 53.34 7.92
C ARG A 123 66.72 53.13 7.23
N ASN A 124 66.74 52.61 6.00
CA ASN A 124 67.95 52.44 5.21
C ASN A 124 68.53 53.77 4.71
N ARG A 125 67.70 54.74 4.29
CA ARG A 125 68.15 56.10 3.95
C ARG A 125 68.74 56.84 5.14
N ASN A 126 68.17 56.69 6.33
CA ASN A 126 68.72 57.26 7.55
C ASN A 126 70.08 56.64 7.92
N GLY A 127 70.37 55.42 7.49
CA GLY A 127 71.69 54.78 7.64
C GLY A 127 72.77 55.29 6.67
N LEU A 128 72.42 56.09 5.66
CA LEU A 128 73.32 56.53 4.59
C LEU A 128 73.65 58.03 4.61
N LYS A 129 73.23 58.79 5.64
CA LYS A 129 73.52 60.22 5.72
C LYS A 129 74.94 60.51 6.22
N SER A 130 75.58 61.49 5.58
CA SER A 130 76.90 62.02 5.96
C SER A 130 76.84 62.77 7.29
N ARG A 131 77.91 62.65 8.09
CA ARG A 131 78.04 63.17 9.47
C ARG A 131 77.68 64.64 9.67
N SER A 132 77.69 65.50 8.64
CA SER A 132 77.32 66.92 8.79
C SER A 132 75.82 67.19 8.75
N GLU A 133 75.00 66.26 8.23
CA GLU A 133 73.53 66.36 8.32
C GLU A 133 72.99 65.73 9.62
N GLN A 134 73.80 64.91 10.29
CA GLN A 134 73.46 64.25 11.55
C GLN A 134 73.36 65.24 12.72
N GLU A 135 74.19 66.29 12.77
CA GLU A 135 74.19 67.28 13.85
C GLU A 135 73.02 68.27 13.75
N GLN A 136 72.56 68.64 12.54
CA GLN A 136 71.34 69.47 12.37
C GLN A 136 70.05 68.70 12.61
N LEU A 137 70.01 67.41 12.24
CA LEU A 137 68.86 66.54 12.53
C LEU A 137 68.76 66.20 14.01
N GLU A 138 69.85 66.25 14.79
CA GLU A 138 69.80 65.93 16.23
C GLU A 138 69.06 67.01 17.04
N GLU A 139 69.14 68.28 16.61
CA GLU A 139 68.34 69.38 17.19
C GLU A 139 66.86 69.32 16.75
N GLU A 140 66.56 69.04 15.47
CA GLU A 140 65.17 68.84 14.99
C GLU A 140 64.52 67.57 15.57
N ILE A 141 65.28 66.48 15.74
CA ILE A 141 64.79 65.23 16.36
C ILE A 141 64.45 65.46 17.84
N LYS A 142 65.08 66.41 18.53
CA LYS A 142 64.75 66.72 19.93
C LYS A 142 63.39 67.41 20.05
N ASP A 143 63.08 68.33 19.14
CA ASP A 143 61.80 69.04 19.10
C ASP A 143 60.66 68.14 18.56
N VAL A 144 60.94 67.32 17.55
CA VAL A 144 60.01 66.30 17.02
C VAL A 144 59.77 65.17 18.01
N ARG A 145 60.76 64.78 18.83
CA ARG A 145 60.61 63.75 19.88
C ARG A 145 59.69 64.22 21.00
N ASP A 146 59.69 65.51 21.33
CA ASP A 146 58.73 66.08 22.30
C ASP A 146 57.30 66.13 21.73
N GLN A 147 57.12 66.43 20.43
CA GLN A 147 55.81 66.34 19.76
C GLN A 147 55.32 64.89 19.56
N ASN A 148 56.21 63.95 19.23
CA ASN A 148 55.87 62.53 19.09
C ASN A 148 55.53 61.88 20.44
N SER A 149 56.14 62.30 21.55
CA SER A 149 55.77 61.78 22.88
C SER A 149 54.31 62.11 23.24
N LYS A 150 53.82 63.30 22.85
CA LYS A 150 52.42 63.72 23.04
C LYS A 150 51.45 62.99 22.10
N LEU A 151 51.82 62.75 20.85
CA LEU A 151 51.01 61.98 19.89
C LEU A 151 50.99 60.48 20.21
N GLN A 152 52.09 59.90 20.68
CA GLN A 152 52.18 58.50 21.08
C GLN A 152 51.33 58.21 22.33
N ILE A 153 51.17 59.18 23.23
CA ILE A 153 50.24 59.09 24.37
C ILE A 153 48.76 59.21 23.93
N GLN A 154 48.44 59.98 22.88
CA GLN A 154 47.08 60.04 22.32
C GLN A 154 46.71 58.81 21.47
N VAL A 155 47.64 58.31 20.66
CA VAL A 155 47.42 57.14 19.78
C VAL A 155 47.42 55.84 20.58
N ASN A 156 48.27 55.68 21.60
CA ASN A 156 48.21 54.51 22.49
C ASN A 156 46.94 54.50 23.36
N LYS A 157 46.31 55.67 23.60
CA LYS A 157 45.04 55.75 24.31
C LYS A 157 43.84 55.39 23.42
N SER A 158 43.82 55.81 22.15
CA SER A 158 42.73 55.44 21.22
C SER A 158 42.91 54.07 20.54
N SER A 159 44.14 53.60 20.34
CA SER A 159 44.44 52.28 19.76
C SER A 159 44.09 51.12 20.69
N VAL A 160 44.32 51.29 22.00
CA VAL A 160 43.99 50.25 22.97
C VAL A 160 42.48 50.19 23.17
N GLU A 161 41.79 51.33 23.23
CA GLU A 161 40.32 51.38 23.34
C GLU A 161 39.61 50.87 22.06
N ALA A 162 40.09 51.21 20.86
CA ALA A 162 39.51 50.73 19.61
C ALA A 162 39.76 49.24 19.35
N VAL A 163 40.93 48.71 19.72
CA VAL A 163 41.23 47.28 19.63
C VAL A 163 40.43 46.51 20.69
N ASP A 164 40.30 47.02 21.92
CA ASP A 164 39.47 46.38 22.95
C ASP A 164 37.99 46.40 22.58
N GLU A 165 37.45 47.51 22.04
CA GLU A 165 36.07 47.57 21.55
C GLU A 165 35.83 46.61 20.37
N ALA A 166 36.75 46.53 19.42
CA ALA A 166 36.64 45.61 18.29
C ALA A 166 36.74 44.14 18.76
N GLN A 167 37.62 43.82 19.71
CA GLN A 167 37.74 42.48 20.29
C GLN A 167 36.52 42.12 21.14
N LYS A 168 35.91 43.09 21.84
CA LYS A 168 34.68 42.91 22.62
C LYS A 168 33.47 42.70 21.71
N LYS A 169 33.35 43.46 20.61
CA LYS A 169 32.34 43.25 19.57
C LYS A 169 32.50 41.90 18.85
N GLN A 170 33.73 41.46 18.59
CA GLN A 170 34.00 40.14 18.01
C GLN A 170 33.69 39.00 18.99
N LYS A 171 34.00 39.17 20.30
CA LYS A 171 33.64 38.21 21.36
C LYS A 171 32.13 38.14 21.56
N GLU A 172 31.42 39.26 21.47
CA GLU A 172 29.95 39.29 21.53
C GLU A 172 29.31 38.67 20.30
N ALA A 173 29.81 38.95 19.09
CA ALA A 173 29.35 38.30 17.87
C ALA A 173 29.61 36.79 17.88
N LYS A 174 30.78 36.33 18.35
CA LYS A 174 31.07 34.89 18.54
C LYS A 174 30.17 34.25 19.58
N LYS A 175 29.83 34.95 20.68
CA LYS A 175 28.88 34.44 21.68
C LYS A 175 27.47 34.32 21.07
N LYS A 176 27.01 35.34 20.34
CA LYS A 176 25.71 35.30 19.64
C LYS A 176 25.64 34.19 18.60
N ALA A 177 26.69 34.03 17.79
CA ALA A 177 26.79 32.94 16.81
C ALA A 177 26.75 31.55 17.47
N ARG A 178 27.49 31.35 18.57
CA ARG A 178 27.44 30.10 19.35
C ARG A 178 26.06 29.83 19.95
N THR A 179 25.35 30.85 20.41
CA THR A 179 23.98 30.69 20.92
C THR A 179 23.01 30.31 19.80
N ILE A 180 23.14 30.91 18.62
CA ILE A 180 22.31 30.57 17.45
C ILE A 180 22.60 29.13 16.98
N GLU A 181 23.86 28.74 16.90
CA GLU A 181 24.27 27.37 16.53
C GLU A 181 23.76 26.33 17.54
N TYR A 182 23.84 26.64 18.84
CA TYR A 182 23.29 25.77 19.89
C TYR A 182 21.76 25.64 19.80
N GLN A 183 21.04 26.73 19.58
CA GLN A 183 19.59 26.73 19.39
C GLN A 183 19.20 25.95 18.13
N PHE A 184 19.94 26.11 17.03
CA PHE A 184 19.72 25.39 15.78
C PHE A 184 19.94 23.88 15.95
N ASN A 185 21.05 23.47 16.57
CA ASN A 185 21.34 22.05 16.84
C ASN A 185 20.28 21.43 17.77
N LYS A 186 19.84 22.17 18.80
CA LYS A 186 18.76 21.72 19.68
C LYS A 186 17.44 21.54 18.93
N ALA A 187 17.04 22.53 18.14
CA ALA A 187 15.85 22.45 17.30
C ALA A 187 15.93 21.30 16.29
N GLN A 188 17.11 21.05 15.72
CA GLN A 188 17.33 19.95 14.78
C GLN A 188 17.20 18.58 15.46
N GLU A 189 17.73 18.41 16.67
CA GLU A 189 17.56 17.18 17.46
C GLU A 189 16.09 16.97 17.89
N GLU A 190 15.38 18.04 18.25
CA GLU A 190 13.94 17.98 18.53
C GLU A 190 13.13 17.57 17.28
N VAL A 191 13.45 18.11 16.11
CA VAL A 191 12.81 17.70 14.84
C VAL A 191 13.14 16.24 14.50
N LYS A 192 14.38 15.78 14.71
CA LYS A 192 14.76 14.37 14.49
C LYS A 192 14.00 13.42 15.43
N THR A 193 13.83 13.79 16.69
CA THR A 193 13.11 12.98 17.68
C THR A 193 11.61 12.94 17.40
N VAL A 194 11.00 14.09 17.06
CA VAL A 194 9.60 14.17 16.63
C VAL A 194 9.37 13.35 15.36
N LYS A 195 10.22 13.49 14.34
CA LYS A 195 10.11 12.71 13.10
C LYS A 195 10.18 11.20 13.37
N LYS A 196 11.11 10.75 14.22
CA LYS A 196 11.20 9.34 14.64
C LYS A 196 9.93 8.87 15.36
N LYS A 197 9.35 9.70 16.23
CA LYS A 197 8.11 9.39 16.96
C LYS A 197 6.92 9.28 15.99
N THR A 198 6.77 10.25 15.09
CA THR A 198 5.72 10.24 14.06
C THR A 198 5.87 9.04 13.12
N ASP A 199 7.09 8.70 12.69
CA ASP A 199 7.34 7.51 11.86
C ASP A 199 6.97 6.22 12.59
N CYS A 200 7.22 6.14 13.90
CA CYS A 200 6.84 5.01 14.74
C CYS A 200 5.31 4.88 14.86
N GLU A 201 4.62 5.99 15.09
CA GLU A 201 3.15 6.05 15.14
C GLU A 201 2.52 5.68 13.79
N ILE A 202 3.06 6.17 12.67
CA ILE A 202 2.63 5.79 11.33
C ILE A 202 2.82 4.28 11.08
N LYS A 203 3.96 3.72 11.49
CA LYS A 203 4.21 2.27 11.39
C LYS A 203 3.21 1.46 12.22
N LYS A 204 2.91 1.92 13.44
CA LYS A 204 1.91 1.28 14.31
C LYS A 204 0.52 1.31 13.68
N LEU A 205 0.05 2.46 13.23
CA LEU A 205 -1.24 2.61 12.55
C LEU A 205 -1.30 1.78 11.26
N LYS A 206 -0.22 1.71 10.49
CA LYS A 206 -0.13 0.87 9.29
C LYS A 206 -0.25 -0.62 9.63
N ASN A 207 0.36 -1.07 10.72
CA ASN A 207 0.26 -2.45 11.17
C ASN A 207 -1.15 -2.76 11.67
N GLU A 208 -1.76 -1.88 12.46
CA GLU A 208 -3.15 -2.03 12.91
C GLU A 208 -4.13 -2.11 11.73
N ALA A 209 -3.97 -1.25 10.72
CA ALA A 209 -4.79 -1.30 9.51
C ALA A 209 -4.61 -2.61 8.72
N LYS A 210 -3.38 -3.12 8.61
CA LYS A 210 -3.09 -4.41 7.96
C LYS A 210 -3.68 -5.59 8.73
N GLU A 211 -3.63 -5.57 10.06
CA GLU A 211 -4.26 -6.60 10.89
C GLU A 211 -5.77 -6.62 10.71
N LYS A 212 -6.42 -5.45 10.72
CA LYS A 212 -7.86 -5.34 10.47
C LYS A 212 -8.22 -5.84 9.07
N GLU A 213 -7.45 -5.47 8.04
CA GLU A 213 -7.64 -5.96 6.68
C GLU A 213 -7.52 -7.50 6.59
N THR A 214 -6.50 -8.07 7.24
CA THR A 214 -6.29 -9.52 7.25
C THR A 214 -7.43 -10.24 7.98
N PHE A 215 -7.89 -9.68 9.10
CA PHE A 215 -9.04 -10.20 9.84
C PHE A 215 -10.31 -10.22 8.99
N TRP A 216 -10.64 -9.12 8.30
CA TRP A 216 -11.79 -9.05 7.40
C TRP A 216 -11.67 -10.03 6.23
N MET A 217 -10.46 -10.22 5.68
CA MET A 217 -10.22 -11.21 4.63
C MET A 217 -10.48 -12.64 5.12
N ILE A 218 -9.99 -13.00 6.31
CA ILE A 218 -10.23 -14.31 6.91
C ILE A 218 -11.72 -14.52 7.18
N ALA A 219 -12.40 -13.52 7.75
CA ALA A 219 -13.85 -13.57 7.99
C ALA A 219 -14.63 -13.80 6.69
N TYR A 220 -14.24 -13.12 5.61
CA TYR A 220 -14.85 -13.30 4.30
C TYR A 220 -14.60 -14.70 3.75
N ILE A 221 -13.38 -15.24 3.82
CA ILE A 221 -13.07 -16.62 3.39
C ILE A 221 -13.97 -17.63 4.13
N ILE A 222 -14.14 -17.48 5.45
CA ILE A 222 -15.01 -18.35 6.24
C ILE A 222 -16.47 -18.27 5.74
N LEU A 223 -16.98 -17.08 5.44
CA LEU A 223 -18.33 -16.90 4.89
C LEU A 223 -18.49 -17.56 3.50
N VAL A 224 -17.49 -17.43 2.63
CA VAL A 224 -17.48 -18.10 1.33
C VAL A 224 -17.51 -19.62 1.51
N LEU A 225 -16.67 -20.16 2.40
CA LEU A 225 -16.65 -21.60 2.69
C LEU A 225 -18.00 -22.10 3.22
N LEU A 226 -18.64 -21.36 4.13
CA LEU A 226 -19.98 -21.71 4.62
C LEU A 226 -21.03 -21.71 3.50
N THR A 227 -20.94 -20.78 2.56
CA THR A 227 -21.82 -20.69 1.39
C THR A 227 -21.63 -21.89 0.46
N VAL A 228 -20.37 -22.24 0.19
CA VAL A 228 -19.99 -23.41 -0.62
C VAL A 228 -20.46 -24.71 0.03
N ILE A 229 -20.27 -24.87 1.35
CA ILE A 229 -20.71 -26.04 2.09
C ILE A 229 -22.24 -26.18 2.05
N LYS A 230 -23.00 -25.08 2.12
CA LYS A 230 -24.46 -25.14 2.03
C LYS A 230 -24.97 -25.50 0.63
N ASN A 231 -24.20 -25.24 -0.43
CA ASN A 231 -24.62 -25.53 -1.79
C ASN A 231 -24.41 -27.03 -2.13
N THR A 232 -25.51 -27.80 -2.10
CA THR A 232 -25.51 -29.24 -2.40
C THR A 232 -25.14 -29.56 -3.86
N VAL A 233 -25.40 -28.66 -4.81
CA VAL A 233 -25.04 -28.83 -6.23
C VAL A 233 -23.55 -28.68 -6.41
N PHE A 234 -22.94 -27.67 -5.78
CA PHE A 234 -21.51 -27.47 -5.78
C PHE A 234 -20.76 -28.66 -5.15
N GLN A 235 -21.27 -29.21 -4.04
CA GLN A 235 -20.70 -30.42 -3.42
C GLN A 235 -20.74 -31.63 -4.37
N LYS A 236 -21.90 -31.92 -4.99
CA LYS A 236 -22.05 -33.03 -5.93
C LYS A 236 -21.08 -32.89 -7.11
N ASP A 237 -20.95 -31.68 -7.63
CA ASP A 237 -20.06 -31.37 -8.73
C ASP A 237 -18.57 -31.49 -8.31
N LEU A 238 -18.22 -31.13 -7.07
CA LEU A 238 -16.89 -31.35 -6.49
C LEU A 238 -16.57 -32.85 -6.37
N PHE A 239 -17.50 -33.65 -5.85
CA PHE A 239 -17.34 -35.11 -5.84
C PHE A 239 -17.25 -35.69 -7.24
N ALA A 240 -18.04 -35.21 -8.20
CA ALA A 240 -17.97 -35.65 -9.59
C ALA A 240 -16.61 -35.32 -10.22
N CYS A 241 -16.07 -34.13 -9.95
CA CYS A 241 -14.76 -33.71 -10.46
C CYS A 241 -13.62 -34.62 -9.99
N ILE A 242 -13.72 -35.19 -8.79
CA ILE A 242 -12.72 -36.12 -8.23
C ILE A 242 -13.00 -37.56 -8.69
N THR A 243 -14.26 -38.00 -8.64
CA THR A 243 -14.63 -39.40 -8.90
C THR A 243 -14.58 -39.79 -10.38
N VAL A 244 -14.85 -38.86 -11.31
CA VAL A 244 -14.83 -39.14 -12.74
C VAL A 244 -13.42 -39.55 -13.22
N PRO A 245 -12.34 -38.79 -12.93
CA PRO A 245 -10.98 -39.22 -13.22
C PRO A 245 -10.61 -40.55 -12.55
N LEU A 246 -11.00 -40.76 -11.29
CA LEU A 246 -10.70 -42.01 -10.58
C LEU A 246 -11.36 -43.23 -11.23
N ARG A 247 -12.60 -43.10 -11.71
CA ARG A 247 -13.27 -44.17 -12.46
C ARG A 247 -12.60 -44.44 -13.80
N PHE A 248 -12.14 -43.39 -14.48
CA PHE A 248 -11.35 -43.54 -15.70
C PHE A 248 -10.05 -44.31 -15.43
N TRP A 249 -9.31 -43.95 -14.37
CA TRP A 249 -8.12 -44.67 -13.95
C TRP A 249 -8.41 -46.13 -13.60
N TYR A 250 -9.48 -46.40 -12.85
CA TYR A 250 -9.87 -47.78 -12.54
C TYR A 250 -10.15 -48.61 -13.81
N ARG A 251 -10.91 -48.06 -14.76
CA ARG A 251 -11.18 -48.71 -16.05
C ARG A 251 -9.92 -48.90 -16.88
N TYR A 252 -9.01 -47.93 -16.84
CA TYR A 252 -7.72 -48.03 -17.52
C TYR A 252 -6.87 -49.17 -16.95
N ILE A 253 -6.80 -49.30 -15.61
CA ILE A 253 -6.10 -50.41 -14.96
C ILE A 253 -6.78 -51.75 -15.27
N GLU A 254 -8.12 -51.81 -15.26
CA GLU A 254 -8.87 -53.01 -15.64
C GLU A 254 -8.56 -53.44 -17.09
N TRP A 255 -8.54 -52.49 -18.03
CA TRP A 255 -8.13 -52.71 -19.42
C TRP A 255 -6.66 -53.11 -19.56
N LEU A 256 -5.77 -52.57 -18.72
CA LEU A 256 -4.35 -52.93 -18.70
C LEU A 256 -4.13 -54.39 -18.28
N ILE A 257 -4.95 -54.91 -17.37
CA ILE A 257 -4.90 -56.31 -16.91
C ILE A 257 -5.51 -57.24 -17.96
N HIS A 258 -6.60 -56.84 -18.60
CA HIS A 258 -7.29 -57.60 -19.65
C HIS A 258 -7.61 -56.71 -20.86
N PRO A 259 -6.65 -56.51 -21.78
CA PRO A 259 -6.89 -55.71 -22.96
C PRO A 259 -7.92 -56.43 -23.81
N SER A 260 -9.06 -55.76 -23.99
CA SER A 260 -10.18 -56.21 -24.81
C SER A 260 -10.44 -55.18 -25.89
N GLU A 261 -10.85 -55.66 -27.05
CA GLU A 261 -11.35 -54.85 -28.14
C GLU A 261 -12.84 -54.63 -27.89
N LEU A 262 -13.29 -53.36 -27.88
CA LEU A 262 -14.73 -53.10 -27.99
C LEU A 262 -15.08 -53.21 -29.48
N ASN A 263 -15.78 -54.26 -29.85
CA ASN A 263 -16.30 -54.39 -31.21
C ASN A 263 -17.43 -53.36 -31.43
N ILE A 264 -17.75 -53.03 -32.69
CA ILE A 264 -18.78 -52.04 -33.05
C ILE A 264 -20.18 -52.41 -32.50
N LEU A 265 -20.40 -53.68 -32.15
CA LEU A 265 -21.62 -54.21 -31.48
C LEU A 265 -21.55 -54.26 -29.94
N GLY A 266 -20.45 -53.84 -29.31
CA GLY A 266 -20.33 -53.78 -27.85
C GLY A 266 -19.98 -55.09 -27.15
N GLU A 267 -19.68 -56.15 -27.87
CA GLU A 267 -19.16 -57.41 -27.31
C GLU A 267 -17.64 -57.31 -27.06
N ARG A 268 -17.18 -57.84 -25.91
CA ARG A 268 -15.76 -57.83 -25.50
C ARG A 268 -15.04 -59.06 -26.03
N GLU A 269 -14.22 -58.89 -27.05
CA GLU A 269 -13.26 -59.92 -27.49
C GLU A 269 -11.89 -59.64 -26.89
N TYR A 270 -11.24 -60.67 -26.34
CA TYR A 270 -9.91 -60.55 -25.74
C TYR A 270 -8.82 -60.75 -26.80
N PHE A 271 -7.84 -59.85 -26.85
CA PHE A 271 -6.71 -60.00 -27.76
C PHE A 271 -5.89 -61.26 -27.43
N SER A 272 -5.32 -61.90 -28.45
CA SER A 272 -4.46 -63.07 -28.26
C SER A 272 -3.24 -62.75 -27.37
N ALA A 273 -2.73 -63.77 -26.65
CA ALA A 273 -1.76 -63.59 -25.57
C ALA A 273 -0.50 -62.77 -25.96
N GLY A 274 0.00 -62.92 -27.20
CA GLY A 274 1.15 -62.16 -27.69
C GLY A 274 0.86 -60.67 -27.94
N TRP A 275 -0.30 -60.36 -28.51
CA TRP A 275 -0.74 -58.98 -28.78
C TRP A 275 -1.12 -58.24 -27.49
N SER A 276 -1.70 -58.95 -26.53
CA SER A 276 -2.04 -58.44 -25.20
C SER A 276 -0.83 -57.85 -24.46
N TRP A 277 0.34 -58.50 -24.53
CA TRP A 277 1.56 -58.01 -23.87
C TRP A 277 2.15 -56.78 -24.56
N PHE A 278 2.16 -56.75 -25.90
CA PHE A 278 2.62 -55.60 -26.68
C PHE A 278 1.77 -54.35 -26.42
N LEU A 279 0.44 -54.49 -26.41
CA LEU A 279 -0.48 -53.37 -26.14
C LEU A 279 -0.29 -52.78 -24.73
N ARG A 280 -0.02 -53.59 -23.72
CA ARG A 280 0.28 -53.11 -22.35
C ARG A 280 1.54 -52.27 -22.31
N ILE A 281 2.61 -52.72 -22.95
CA ILE A 281 3.89 -51.98 -23.00
C ILE A 281 3.69 -50.65 -23.71
N MET A 282 3.02 -50.66 -24.87
CA MET A 282 2.75 -49.44 -25.62
C MET A 282 1.87 -48.46 -24.83
N ALA A 283 0.82 -48.94 -24.16
CA ALA A 283 -0.02 -48.11 -23.31
C ALA A 283 0.77 -47.50 -22.15
N ILE A 284 1.59 -48.29 -21.44
CA ILE A 284 2.43 -47.79 -20.35
C ILE A 284 3.39 -46.72 -20.88
N LEU A 285 4.06 -46.95 -22.01
CA LEU A 285 4.98 -45.98 -22.60
C LEU A 285 4.29 -44.67 -22.98
N ILE A 286 3.08 -44.73 -23.57
CA ILE A 286 2.29 -43.55 -23.92
C ILE A 286 1.87 -42.78 -22.67
N PHE A 287 1.33 -43.47 -21.65
CA PHE A 287 0.94 -42.82 -20.40
C PHE A 287 2.13 -42.27 -19.62
N LEU A 288 3.28 -42.93 -19.66
CA LEU A 288 4.52 -42.43 -19.05
C LEU A 288 4.98 -41.16 -19.77
N GLY A 289 4.98 -41.15 -21.12
CA GLY A 289 5.34 -39.98 -21.92
C GLY A 289 4.37 -38.80 -21.72
N LEU A 290 3.06 -39.07 -21.71
CA LEU A 290 2.04 -38.06 -21.43
C LEU A 290 2.09 -37.57 -19.99
N GLY A 291 2.39 -38.45 -19.03
CA GLY A 291 2.57 -38.10 -17.62
C GLY A 291 3.74 -37.15 -17.42
N ILE A 292 4.93 -37.52 -17.91
CA ILE A 292 6.14 -36.70 -17.77
C ILE A 292 5.98 -35.36 -18.49
N SER A 293 5.47 -35.35 -19.73
CA SER A 293 5.26 -34.10 -20.48
C SER A 293 4.19 -33.21 -19.85
N GLY A 294 3.09 -33.81 -19.38
CA GLY A 294 2.01 -33.12 -18.67
C GLY A 294 2.48 -32.52 -17.34
N GLU A 295 3.25 -33.25 -16.54
CA GLU A 295 3.82 -32.75 -15.29
C GLU A 295 4.75 -31.57 -15.52
N ILE A 296 5.67 -31.65 -16.50
CA ILE A 296 6.56 -30.54 -16.84
C ILE A 296 5.76 -29.31 -17.29
N PHE A 297 4.71 -29.51 -18.11
CA PHE A 297 3.83 -28.44 -18.56
C PHE A 297 3.09 -27.78 -17.38
N VAL A 298 2.51 -28.59 -16.50
CA VAL A 298 1.79 -28.13 -15.31
C VAL A 298 2.73 -27.39 -14.37
N LEU A 299 3.93 -27.90 -14.10
CA LEU A 299 4.91 -27.23 -13.25
C LEU A 299 5.33 -25.87 -13.81
N ARG A 300 5.60 -25.78 -15.12
CA ARG A 300 5.90 -24.51 -15.79
C ARG A 300 4.75 -23.52 -15.67
N LYS A 301 3.51 -23.97 -15.87
CA LYS A 301 2.32 -23.13 -15.72
C LYS A 301 2.11 -22.70 -14.28
N ILE A 302 2.23 -23.59 -13.29
CA ILE A 302 2.16 -23.23 -11.87
C ILE A 302 3.21 -22.18 -11.52
N GLU A 303 4.43 -22.30 -12.06
CA GLU A 303 5.48 -21.32 -11.80
C GLU A 303 5.18 -19.94 -12.41
N GLN A 304 4.64 -19.88 -13.63
CA GLN A 304 4.16 -18.64 -14.23
C GLN A 304 3.03 -18.01 -13.39
N TYR A 305 2.08 -18.82 -12.95
CA TYR A 305 0.96 -18.36 -12.13
C TYR A 305 1.44 -17.88 -10.76
N ARG A 306 2.42 -18.56 -10.16
CA ARG A 306 3.03 -18.14 -8.87
C ARG A 306 3.70 -16.78 -8.99
N LYS A 307 4.35 -16.47 -10.12
CA LYS A 307 4.97 -15.16 -10.35
C LYS A 307 3.92 -14.05 -10.48
N ALA A 308 2.79 -14.33 -11.13
CA ALA A 308 1.67 -13.39 -11.30
C ALA A 308 0.66 -13.40 -10.14
N TRP A 309 0.89 -14.20 -9.09
CA TRP A 309 -0.02 -14.36 -7.97
C TRP A 309 0.11 -13.18 -7.01
N ASP A 310 -0.95 -12.38 -6.89
CA ASP A 310 -0.96 -11.23 -6.00
C ASP A 310 -2.27 -11.12 -5.20
N LYS A 311 -2.42 -10.01 -4.47
CA LYS A 311 -3.62 -9.74 -3.66
C LYS A 311 -4.91 -9.70 -4.49
N TYR A 312 -4.87 -9.17 -5.71
CA TYR A 312 -6.07 -9.11 -6.58
C TYR A 312 -6.45 -10.48 -7.13
N SER A 313 -5.48 -11.36 -7.38
CA SER A 313 -5.72 -12.75 -7.78
C SER A 313 -6.57 -13.51 -6.76
N ILE A 314 -6.29 -13.30 -5.46
CA ILE A 314 -7.08 -13.88 -4.36
C ILE A 314 -8.51 -13.33 -4.38
N TRP A 315 -8.68 -12.02 -4.59
CA TRP A 315 -10.01 -11.41 -4.66
C TRP A 315 -10.84 -11.93 -5.84
N ILE A 316 -10.23 -12.05 -7.02
CA ILE A 316 -10.89 -12.62 -8.22
C ILE A 316 -11.33 -14.06 -7.96
N LEU A 317 -10.47 -14.87 -7.34
CA LEU A 317 -10.83 -16.24 -6.96
C LEU A 317 -12.03 -16.26 -6.01
N LEU A 318 -12.03 -15.42 -4.96
CA LEU A 318 -13.12 -15.39 -3.99
C LEU A 318 -14.43 -14.88 -4.61
N ILE A 319 -14.38 -13.89 -5.49
CA ILE A 319 -15.56 -13.37 -6.22
C ILE A 319 -16.10 -14.43 -7.18
N SER A 320 -15.23 -15.15 -7.91
CA SER A 320 -15.68 -16.20 -8.83
C SER A 320 -16.31 -17.39 -8.09
N VAL A 321 -15.71 -17.82 -6.96
CA VAL A 321 -16.26 -18.89 -6.11
C VAL A 321 -17.62 -18.49 -5.56
N THR A 322 -17.76 -17.28 -5.01
CA THR A 322 -19.05 -16.81 -4.47
C THR A 322 -20.11 -16.66 -5.56
N SER A 323 -19.75 -16.09 -6.72
CA SER A 323 -20.67 -15.93 -7.84
C SER A 323 -21.21 -17.27 -8.35
N ILE A 324 -20.35 -18.28 -8.46
CA ILE A 324 -20.74 -19.63 -8.87
C ILE A 324 -21.50 -20.36 -7.77
N ALA A 325 -21.13 -20.18 -6.50
CA ALA A 325 -21.86 -20.78 -5.38
C ALA A 325 -23.29 -20.22 -5.25
N VAL A 326 -23.51 -18.95 -5.59
CA VAL A 326 -24.83 -18.30 -5.54
C VAL A 326 -25.65 -18.56 -6.81
N THR A 327 -25.03 -18.43 -7.99
CA THR A 327 -25.73 -18.46 -9.29
C THR A 327 -25.66 -19.83 -9.98
N GLY A 328 -24.90 -20.78 -9.43
CA GLY A 328 -24.58 -22.06 -10.07
C GLY A 328 -25.79 -22.86 -10.52
N ASP A 329 -26.88 -22.85 -9.74
CA ASP A 329 -28.12 -23.56 -10.09
C ASP A 329 -28.77 -22.97 -11.34
N VAL A 330 -28.72 -21.65 -11.48
CA VAL A 330 -29.23 -20.94 -12.66
C VAL A 330 -28.31 -21.20 -13.86
N VAL A 331 -26.99 -21.11 -13.68
CA VAL A 331 -26.01 -21.35 -14.74
C VAL A 331 -26.16 -22.76 -15.31
N ARG A 332 -26.38 -23.77 -14.46
CA ARG A 332 -26.56 -25.16 -14.86
C ARG A 332 -27.77 -25.38 -15.77
N LYS A 333 -28.80 -24.54 -15.66
CA LYS A 333 -29.98 -24.57 -16.54
C LYS A 333 -29.62 -24.21 -17.98
N TYR A 334 -28.62 -23.35 -18.17
CA TYR A 334 -28.17 -22.89 -19.49
C TYR A 334 -26.95 -23.68 -19.99
N ILE A 335 -26.07 -24.13 -19.09
CA ILE A 335 -24.82 -24.80 -19.42
C ILE A 335 -24.70 -26.07 -18.56
N PRO A 336 -24.84 -27.29 -19.12
CA PRO A 336 -24.74 -28.54 -18.37
C PRO A 336 -23.28 -28.95 -18.12
N ILE A 337 -22.44 -28.02 -17.65
CA ILE A 337 -21.05 -28.24 -17.29
C ILE A 337 -20.93 -28.26 -15.77
N ASN A 338 -20.01 -29.09 -15.26
CA ASN A 338 -19.67 -29.14 -13.84
C ASN A 338 -19.20 -27.75 -13.35
N LEU A 339 -19.80 -27.23 -12.28
CA LEU A 339 -19.52 -25.90 -11.76
C LEU A 339 -18.07 -25.71 -11.30
N ILE A 340 -17.39 -26.77 -10.87
CA ILE A 340 -15.97 -26.74 -10.50
C ILE A 340 -15.07 -26.61 -11.72
N LEU A 341 -15.41 -27.30 -12.81
CA LEU A 341 -14.68 -27.16 -14.07
C LEU A 341 -14.86 -25.75 -14.63
N LEU A 342 -16.09 -25.22 -14.57
CA LEU A 342 -16.37 -23.85 -14.99
C LEU A 342 -15.59 -22.82 -14.15
N LEU A 343 -15.55 -23.00 -12.83
CA LEU A 343 -14.74 -22.18 -11.92
C LEU A 343 -13.26 -22.22 -12.30
N GLY A 344 -12.72 -23.41 -12.57
CA GLY A 344 -11.34 -23.60 -13.00
C GLY A 344 -11.04 -22.87 -14.31
N ILE A 345 -11.89 -23.03 -15.32
CA ILE A 345 -11.74 -22.38 -16.63
C ILE A 345 -11.75 -20.86 -16.48
N ILE A 346 -12.71 -20.29 -15.73
CA ILE A 346 -12.79 -18.84 -15.52
C ILE A 346 -11.52 -18.30 -14.85
N ASN A 347 -11.02 -19.00 -13.83
CA ASN A 347 -9.81 -18.56 -13.13
C ASN A 347 -8.55 -18.70 -13.99
N ILE A 348 -8.41 -19.79 -14.76
CA ILE A 348 -7.31 -19.99 -15.72
C ILE A 348 -7.32 -18.86 -16.76
N VAL A 349 -8.46 -18.62 -17.42
CA VAL A 349 -8.57 -17.56 -18.44
C VAL A 349 -8.25 -16.18 -17.85
N THR A 350 -8.76 -15.88 -16.66
CA THR A 350 -8.50 -14.58 -16.01
C THR A 350 -7.01 -14.40 -15.70
N MET A 351 -6.33 -15.46 -15.26
CA MET A 351 -4.89 -15.42 -15.02
C MET A 351 -4.07 -15.33 -16.30
N GLU A 352 -4.41 -16.06 -17.36
CA GLU A 352 -3.73 -15.97 -18.65
C GLU A 352 -3.84 -14.55 -19.24
N ILE A 353 -5.04 -13.94 -19.20
CA ILE A 353 -5.25 -12.54 -19.59
C ILE A 353 -4.33 -11.63 -18.78
N ARG A 354 -4.22 -11.87 -17.48
CA ARG A 354 -3.43 -11.04 -16.60
C ARG A 354 -1.92 -11.15 -16.86
N ILE A 355 -1.42 -12.38 -17.05
CA ILE A 355 -0.02 -12.62 -17.41
C ILE A 355 0.29 -11.92 -18.74
N TYR A 356 -0.63 -12.02 -19.71
CA TYR A 356 -0.49 -11.32 -20.99
C TYR A 356 -0.40 -9.79 -20.84
N TYR A 357 -1.25 -9.18 -20.02
CA TYR A 357 -1.17 -7.74 -19.73
C TYR A 357 0.09 -7.33 -18.95
N HIS A 358 0.58 -8.20 -18.06
CA HIS A 358 1.80 -7.93 -17.31
C HIS A 358 3.03 -7.96 -18.22
N ASP A 359 3.15 -8.98 -19.07
CA ASP A 359 4.27 -9.13 -20.01
C ASP A 359 4.28 -8.00 -21.06
N THR A 360 3.11 -7.51 -21.48
CA THR A 360 3.00 -6.39 -22.43
C THR A 360 3.32 -5.03 -21.81
N ASN A 361 3.05 -4.82 -20.53
CA ASN A 361 3.41 -3.59 -19.81
C ASN A 361 4.89 -3.53 -19.39
N GLU A 362 5.62 -4.65 -19.33
CA GLU A 362 7.08 -4.65 -19.11
C GLU A 362 7.88 -4.39 -20.40
N LEU A 363 7.22 -4.45 -21.57
CA LEU A 363 7.82 -4.19 -22.89
C LEU A 363 7.72 -2.70 -23.32
N TYR A 364 7.08 -1.85 -22.52
CA TYR A 364 6.95 -0.39 -22.71
C TYR A 364 7.42 0.34 -21.45
#